data_AF-A0A351L7U6-F1
#
_entry.id   AF-A0A351L7U6-F1
#
_cell.length_a   1.000
_cell.length_b   1.000
_cell.length_c   1.000
_cell.angle_alpha   90.00
_cell.angle_beta   90.00
_cell.angle_gamma   90.00
#
_symmetry.space_group_name_H-M   'P 1'
#
loop_
_entity.id
_entity.type
_entity.pdbx_description
1 polymer ?
#
loop_
_entity_poly.entity_id
_entity_poly.type
_entity_poly.pdbx_seq_one_letter_code
_entity_poly.pdbx_strand_id
1 'polypeptide(L)'
;MTPEFNDLEILALENLDLQSTKDMQTWEYHDASLEEIVDLLEEVSEPFALLASSLPPQLQQSARKEIEFLTSLYQQRIAEIQQGIKSASP
;
A
#
# COMPACT_ATOMS: atom_id res chain seq x y z
N MET A 1 -10.40 24.18 10.92
CA MET A 1 -9.52 23.46 9.98
C MET A 1 -8.14 24.06 10.12
N THR A 2 -7.17 23.28 10.60
CA THR A 2 -5.76 23.71 10.62
C THR A 2 -5.22 23.66 9.19
N PRO A 3 -4.47 24.67 8.74
CA PRO A 3 -3.98 24.76 7.35
C PRO A 3 -3.06 23.59 6.96
N GLU A 4 -2.46 22.91 7.93
CA GLU A 4 -1.47 21.83 7.75
C GLU A 4 -2.03 20.59 7.04
N PHE A 5 -3.33 20.31 7.14
CA PHE A 5 -3.95 19.17 6.45
C PHE A 5 -4.51 19.53 5.08
N ASN A 6 -4.66 20.82 4.77
CA ASN A 6 -5.28 21.27 3.54
C ASN A 6 -4.35 21.00 2.34
N ASP A 7 -3.05 21.21 2.52
CA ASP A 7 -2.04 20.86 1.51
C ASP A 7 -1.97 19.34 1.30
N LEU A 8 -2.12 18.54 2.36
CA LEU A 8 -2.16 17.08 2.27
C LEU A 8 -3.44 16.57 1.60
N GLU A 9 -4.59 17.21 1.85
CA GLU A 9 -5.84 16.92 1.14
C GLU A 9 -5.74 17.29 -0.35
N ILE A 10 -5.13 18.42 -0.69
CA ILE A 10 -4.91 18.84 -2.08
C ILE A 10 -3.96 17.85 -2.78
N LEU A 11 -2.83 17.49 -2.16
CA LEU A 11 -1.93 16.47 -2.70
C LEU A 11 -2.61 15.11 -2.82
N ALA A 12 -3.47 14.73 -1.88
CA ALA A 12 -4.22 13.50 -1.97
C ALA A 12 -5.30 13.54 -3.04
N LEU A 13 -5.94 14.69 -3.29
CA LEU A 13 -6.89 14.91 -4.38
C LEU A 13 -6.18 14.89 -5.75
N GLU A 14 -4.99 15.51 -5.85
CA GLU A 14 -4.15 15.52 -7.04
C GLU A 14 -3.54 14.13 -7.33
N ASN A 15 -3.06 13.40 -6.32
CA ASN A 15 -2.63 12.00 -6.46
C ASN A 15 -3.81 11.02 -6.59
N LEU A 16 -5.00 11.35 -6.07
CA LEU A 16 -6.21 10.58 -6.34
C LEU A 16 -6.60 10.72 -7.81
N ASP A 17 -6.24 11.77 -8.53
CA ASP A 17 -6.46 11.85 -9.99
C ASP A 17 -5.50 10.95 -10.79
N LEU A 18 -4.53 10.29 -10.12
CA LEU A 18 -3.94 9.02 -10.58
C LEU A 18 -4.88 7.83 -10.28
N GLN A 19 -6.20 8.05 -10.27
CA GLN A 19 -7.17 6.97 -10.39
C GLN A 19 -6.85 6.20 -11.66
N SER A 20 -6.73 4.90 -11.52
CA SER A 20 -6.47 3.93 -12.59
C SER A 20 -5.02 3.74 -12.96
N THR A 21 -4.24 3.26 -12.00
CA THR A 21 -3.17 2.35 -12.37
C THR A 21 -3.04 1.17 -11.42
N LYS A 22 -4.10 0.35 -11.33
CA LYS A 22 -3.92 -1.10 -11.12
C LYS A 22 -2.78 -1.62 -12.03
N ASP A 23 -2.68 -1.06 -13.23
CA ASP A 23 -1.67 -1.38 -14.23
C ASP A 23 -0.31 -0.67 -14.07
N MET A 24 -0.08 0.20 -13.08
CA MET A 24 1.25 0.84 -12.84
C MET A 24 1.77 0.42 -11.47
N GLN A 25 0.88 0.26 -10.47
CA GLN A 25 1.20 -0.39 -9.20
C GLN A 25 1.66 -1.85 -9.41
N THR A 26 1.04 -2.59 -10.34
CA THR A 26 1.51 -3.96 -10.65
C THR A 26 2.89 -3.98 -11.31
N TRP A 27 3.32 -2.90 -11.98
CA TRP A 27 4.64 -2.84 -12.64
C TRP A 27 5.74 -2.36 -11.71
N GLU A 28 5.47 -1.35 -10.87
CA GLU A 28 6.46 -0.83 -9.90
C GLU A 28 6.78 -1.85 -8.81
N TYR A 29 5.82 -2.69 -8.42
CA TYR A 29 6.00 -3.71 -7.39
C TYR A 29 6.15 -5.14 -7.94
N HIS A 30 6.27 -5.30 -9.27
CA HIS A 30 6.44 -6.62 -9.90
C HIS A 30 7.69 -7.35 -9.38
N ASP A 31 8.77 -6.61 -9.13
CA ASP A 31 10.05 -7.18 -8.71
C ASP A 31 10.32 -6.97 -7.22
N ALA A 32 9.37 -6.39 -6.48
CA ALA A 32 9.49 -6.21 -5.05
C ALA A 32 9.54 -7.58 -4.35
N SER A 33 10.62 -7.78 -3.60
CA SER A 33 10.83 -8.93 -2.74
C SER A 33 9.87 -8.91 -1.56
N LEU A 34 9.77 -10.07 -0.89
CA LEU A 34 8.88 -10.23 0.24
C LEU A 34 9.30 -9.37 1.45
N GLU A 35 10.60 -9.10 1.59
CA GLU A 35 11.17 -8.21 2.62
C GLU A 35 10.82 -6.75 2.32
N GLU A 36 11.01 -6.29 1.08
CA GLU A 36 10.65 -4.93 0.66
C GLU A 36 9.15 -4.64 0.84
N ILE A 37 8.29 -5.63 0.58
CA ILE A 37 6.84 -5.47 0.81
C ILE A 37 6.52 -5.34 2.30
N VAL A 38 7.25 -6.05 3.18
CA VAL A 38 7.09 -5.92 4.63
C VAL A 38 7.55 -4.55 5.09
N ASP A 39 8.70 -4.07 4.63
CA ASP A 39 9.21 -2.74 4.96
C ASP A 39 8.20 -1.65 4.57
N LEU A 40 7.64 -1.72 3.36
CA LEU A 40 6.60 -0.79 2.90
C LEU A 40 5.32 -0.87 3.76
N LEU A 41 4.93 -2.08 4.18
CA LEU A 41 3.79 -2.25 5.07
C LEU A 41 4.05 -1.59 6.43
N GLU A 42 5.25 -1.74 7.00
CA GLU A 42 5.63 -1.08 8.26
C GLU A 42 5.62 0.45 8.10
N GLU A 43 6.24 0.96 7.03
CA GLU A 43 6.31 2.41 6.72
C GLU A 43 4.93 3.07 6.61
N VAL A 44 3.93 2.36 6.09
CA VAL A 44 2.58 2.91 5.92
C VAL A 44 1.67 2.60 7.11
N SER A 45 1.76 1.40 7.70
CA SER A 45 0.83 0.95 8.74
C SER A 45 1.12 1.56 10.12
N GLU A 46 2.40 1.77 10.49
CA GLU A 46 2.74 2.35 11.78
C GLU A 46 2.28 3.80 11.92
N PRO A 47 2.57 4.71 10.96
CA PRO A 47 2.08 6.08 11.05
C PRO A 47 0.57 6.14 10.96
N PHE A 48 -0.04 5.28 10.12
CA PHE A 48 -1.49 5.22 10.02
C PHE A 48 -2.14 4.81 11.35
N ALA A 49 -1.61 3.82 12.07
CA ALA A 49 -2.14 3.42 13.37
C ALA A 49 -2.11 4.55 14.40
N LEU A 50 -1.08 5.41 14.36
CA LEU A 50 -0.93 6.56 15.24
C LEU A 50 -1.82 7.76 14.84
N LEU A 51 -1.94 8.00 13.54
CA LEU A 51 -2.52 9.24 13.00
C LEU A 51 -3.94 9.08 12.47
N ALA A 52 -4.45 7.86 12.28
CA ALA A 52 -5.73 7.60 11.60
C ALA A 52 -6.88 8.46 12.14
N SER A 53 -7.02 8.59 13.45
CA SER A 53 -8.11 9.36 14.07
C SER A 53 -8.00 10.88 13.85
N SER A 54 -6.81 11.37 13.54
CA SER A 54 -6.50 12.79 13.32
C SER A 54 -6.42 13.17 11.84
N LEU A 55 -6.30 12.18 10.95
CA LEU A 55 -6.26 12.40 9.51
C LEU A 55 -7.64 12.78 8.99
N PRO A 56 -7.71 13.61 7.95
CA PRO A 56 -8.94 13.79 7.20
C PRO A 56 -9.49 12.48 6.61
N PRO A 57 -10.82 12.32 6.47
CA PRO A 57 -11.42 11.07 6.01
C PRO A 57 -10.91 10.56 4.66
N GLN A 58 -10.60 11.46 3.73
CA GLN A 58 -10.08 11.11 2.40
C GLN A 58 -8.67 10.52 2.50
N LEU A 59 -7.80 11.15 3.31
CA LEU A 59 -6.45 10.65 3.59
C LEU A 59 -6.49 9.33 4.35
N GLN A 60 -7.42 9.16 5.29
CA GLN A 60 -7.63 7.88 5.94
C GLN A 60 -8.01 6.78 4.93
N GLN A 61 -8.90 7.10 3.98
CA GLN A 61 -9.34 6.16 2.98
C GLN A 61 -8.21 5.79 2.00
N SER A 62 -7.41 6.76 1.57
CA SER A 62 -6.25 6.50 0.70
C SER A 62 -5.21 5.63 1.40
N ALA A 63 -4.85 5.94 2.65
CA ALA A 63 -3.92 5.12 3.42
C ALA A 63 -4.42 3.68 3.63
N ARG A 64 -5.73 3.50 3.89
CA ARG A 64 -6.34 2.15 3.98
C ARG A 64 -6.20 1.36 2.69
N LYS A 65 -6.46 1.99 1.53
CA LYS A 65 -6.33 1.33 0.22
C LYS A 65 -4.89 0.90 -0.06
N GLU A 66 -3.92 1.72 0.32
CA GLU A 66 -2.50 1.40 0.16
C GLU A 66 -2.11 0.18 1.02
N ILE A 67 -2.51 0.17 2.30
CA ILE A 67 -2.27 -0.96 3.21
C ILE A 67 -2.94 -2.24 2.68
N GLU A 68 -4.18 -2.15 2.19
CA GLU A 68 -4.91 -3.29 1.59
C GLU A 68 -4.21 -3.83 0.34
N PHE A 69 -3.69 -2.94 -0.51
CA PHE A 69 -2.92 -3.29 -1.70
C PHE A 69 -1.64 -4.05 -1.33
N LEU A 70 -0.80 -3.46 -0.48
CA LEU A 70 0.46 -4.07 -0.05
C LEU A 70 0.24 -5.40 0.68
N THR A 71 -0.82 -5.51 1.49
CA THR A 71 -1.21 -6.76 2.14
C THR A 71 -1.59 -7.84 1.11
N SER A 72 -2.33 -7.47 0.07
CA SER A 72 -2.71 -8.39 -1.00
C SER A 72 -1.49 -8.86 -1.80
N LEU A 73 -0.55 -7.94 -2.08
CA LEU A 73 0.70 -8.25 -2.77
C LEU A 73 1.56 -9.21 -1.94
N TYR A 74 1.69 -8.97 -0.64
CA TYR A 74 2.38 -9.88 0.29
C TYR A 74 1.80 -11.29 0.26
N GLN A 75 0.48 -11.41 0.34
CA GLN A 75 -0.21 -12.70 0.28
C GLN A 75 0.02 -13.42 -1.06
N GLN A 76 0.01 -12.67 -2.16
CA GLN A 76 0.31 -13.21 -3.48
C GLN A 76 1.74 -13.77 -3.55
N ARG A 77 2.74 -13.02 -3.06
CA ARG A 77 4.14 -13.47 -3.06
C ARG A 77 4.35 -14.71 -2.20
N ILE A 78 3.72 -14.78 -1.03
CA ILE A 78 3.72 -15.99 -0.20
C ILE A 78 3.14 -17.17 -0.99
N ALA A 79 2.01 -16.97 -1.68
CA ALA A 79 1.39 -18.03 -2.46
C ALA A 79 2.30 -18.50 -3.61
N GLU A 80 2.97 -17.59 -4.32
CA GLU A 80 3.93 -17.90 -5.38
C GLU A 80 5.11 -18.73 -4.85
N ILE A 81 5.71 -18.33 -3.72
CA ILE A 81 6.80 -19.08 -3.08
C ILE A 81 6.33 -20.47 -2.65
N GLN A 82 5.16 -20.56 -2.01
CA GLN A 82 4.60 -21.84 -1.57
C GLN A 82 4.27 -22.77 -2.75
N GLN A 83 3.82 -22.22 -3.88
CA GLN A 83 3.59 -22.99 -5.10
C GLN A 83 4.90 -23.46 -5.74
N GLY A 84 5.92 -22.59 -5.81
CA GLY A 84 7.26 -22.95 -6.30
C GLY A 84 7.95 -24.03 -5.47
N ILE A 85 7.73 -24.05 -4.14
CA ILE A 85 8.23 -25.11 -3.26
C ILE A 85 7.49 -26.44 -3.50
N LYS A 86 6.18 -26.40 -3.75
CA LYS A 86 5.37 -27.60 -4.01
C LYS A 86 5.73 -28.29 -5.33
N SER A 87 6.10 -27.54 -6.36
CA SER A 87 6.54 -28.09 -7.66
C SER A 87 8.00 -28.56 -7.68
N ALA A 88 8.78 -28.27 -6.63
CA ALA A 88 10.16 -28.74 -6.45
C ALA A 88 10.27 -30.00 -5.57
N SER A 89 9.15 -30.53 -5.05
CA SER A 89 9.15 -31.79 -4.30
C SER A 89 8.99 -32.99 -5.26
N PRO A 90 9.90 -33.99 -5.24
CA PRO A 90 9.90 -35.16 -6.13
C PRO A 90 8.84 -36.21 -5.79
#